data_AF-A0A962FIH5-F1
#
_entry.id   AF-A0A962FIH5-F1
#
_cell.length_a   1.000
_cell.length_b   1.000
_cell.length_c   1.000
_cell.angle_alpha   90.00
_cell.angle_beta   90.00
_cell.angle_gamma   90.00
#
_symmetry.space_group_name_H-M   'P 1'
#
loop_
_entity.id
_entity.type
_entity.pdbx_description
1 polymer ?
#
loop_
_entity_poly.entity_id
_entity_poly.type
_entity_poly.pdbx_seq_one_letter_code
_entity_poly.pdbx_strand_id
1 'polypeptide(L)'
;GCVMMRKCHLNTCPVGVATQDPVLRKRFVGQPEHVINFFFFVAEEVRELMAQMGYAKFDEMIGQMQMLDNKKAIDHWKAKGLDFSRLFHKPQARAGVGICHTERQDHGLEKALDQKLIAQARAAIDTGRSVRIETGIRNVDRTTGAMLSGEVAKAHGHAGLPEDTIHIKATGTAGQSFGAWLARGVTLELEGEANDYVGKGLSGGRVIVYPPKAAAKIDPEKSIIVGNTVLYGAIAGECYFRGVAGERFGVRNSGAIAVVEGVGDHGCEYMTGGIVVVLGGTGRNFAAGMSGGIAYVLDEDGLFEKRCNMSMVDLEPVAEEEELMQEEYHQGGDLTTSGKVDVMRDMTRFDAERLHQLIANHHRYTGSTRAKAILDDWANCKGKFRKVMPIEYRRALAELNAAMKEAAE
;
A
#
# COMPACT_ATOMS: atom_id res chain seq x y z
N GLY A 1 1.46 -35.00 -0.69
CA GLY A 1 1.18 -33.57 -0.90
C GLY A 1 -0.22 -33.41 -1.46
N CYS A 2 -0.38 -33.13 -2.76
CA CYS A 2 -1.68 -33.02 -3.42
C CYS A 2 -2.11 -34.34 -4.07
N VAL A 3 -3.41 -34.64 -4.08
CA VAL A 3 -4.00 -35.83 -4.75
C VAL A 3 -4.85 -35.46 -5.97
N MET A 4 -4.66 -34.25 -6.50
CA MET A 4 -5.36 -33.72 -7.69
C MET A 4 -6.89 -33.78 -7.60
N MET A 5 -7.44 -33.60 -6.40
CA MET A 5 -8.90 -33.57 -6.17
C MET A 5 -9.57 -32.31 -6.77
N ARG A 6 -8.80 -31.26 -7.05
CA ARG A 6 -9.29 -29.99 -7.66
C ARG A 6 -10.37 -29.25 -6.85
N LYS A 7 -10.35 -29.38 -5.51
CA LYS A 7 -11.28 -28.71 -4.57
C LYS A 7 -10.63 -27.60 -3.73
N CYS A 8 -9.56 -26.98 -4.23
CA CYS A 8 -8.79 -25.99 -3.46
C CYS A 8 -9.65 -24.78 -3.02
N HIS A 9 -10.57 -24.34 -3.87
CA HIS A 9 -11.47 -23.22 -3.62
C HIS A 9 -12.55 -23.49 -2.56
N LEU A 10 -12.76 -24.76 -2.17
CA LEU A 10 -13.80 -25.16 -1.21
C LEU A 10 -13.27 -25.29 0.22
N ASN A 11 -11.99 -24.97 0.47
CA ASN A 11 -11.34 -25.13 1.78
C ASN A 11 -11.37 -26.58 2.35
N THR A 12 -11.67 -27.58 1.52
CA THR A 12 -11.92 -28.98 1.94
C THR A 12 -10.82 -29.95 1.44
N CYS A 13 -9.58 -29.47 1.37
CA CYS A 13 -8.47 -30.32 0.91
C CYS A 13 -8.31 -31.56 1.82
N PRO A 14 -8.44 -32.79 1.30
CA PRO A 14 -8.49 -34.00 2.13
C PRO A 14 -7.14 -34.36 2.76
N VAL A 15 -6.07 -33.75 2.25
CA VAL A 15 -4.66 -34.04 2.57
C VAL A 15 -3.94 -32.83 3.18
N GLY A 16 -4.70 -31.82 3.62
CA GLY A 16 -4.16 -30.70 4.37
C GLY A 16 -3.26 -29.73 3.59
N VAL A 17 -3.32 -29.73 2.25
CA VAL A 17 -2.49 -28.83 1.41
C VAL A 17 -3.13 -27.46 1.20
N ALA A 18 -4.30 -27.41 0.59
CA ALA A 18 -4.98 -26.16 0.24
C ALA A 18 -6.24 -25.98 1.11
N THR A 19 -6.03 -25.80 2.42
CA THR A 19 -7.10 -25.59 3.40
C THR A 19 -6.57 -24.83 4.62
N GLN A 20 -7.39 -23.95 5.19
CA GLN A 20 -7.17 -23.27 6.45
C GLN A 20 -7.85 -23.96 7.64
N ASP A 21 -8.67 -25.00 7.39
CA ASP A 21 -9.32 -25.80 8.43
C ASP A 21 -8.25 -26.52 9.30
N PRO A 22 -8.19 -26.26 10.63
CA PRO A 22 -7.19 -26.86 11.51
C PRO A 22 -7.25 -28.39 11.56
N VAL A 23 -8.43 -29.00 11.44
CA VAL A 23 -8.62 -30.46 11.45
C VAL A 23 -8.06 -31.06 10.16
N LEU A 24 -8.33 -30.44 9.01
CA LEU A 24 -7.82 -30.91 7.72
C LEU A 24 -6.32 -30.67 7.57
N ARG A 25 -5.79 -29.56 8.09
CA ARG A 25 -4.35 -29.26 8.08
C ARG A 25 -3.52 -30.31 8.82
N LYS A 26 -4.03 -30.91 9.90
CA LYS A 26 -3.38 -32.02 10.61
C LYS A 26 -3.14 -33.26 9.74
N ARG A 27 -3.82 -33.38 8.59
CA ARG A 27 -3.63 -34.48 7.63
C ARG A 27 -2.43 -34.26 6.70
N PHE A 28 -1.75 -33.12 6.77
CA PHE A 28 -0.57 -32.85 5.96
C PHE A 28 0.62 -33.69 6.44
N VAL A 29 1.09 -34.59 5.58
CA VAL A 29 2.24 -35.49 5.84
C VAL A 29 3.45 -35.17 4.96
N GLY A 30 3.45 -34.01 4.29
CA GLY A 30 4.55 -33.60 3.41
C GLY A 30 5.78 -33.20 4.23
N GLN A 31 6.96 -33.66 3.79
CA GLN A 31 8.24 -33.30 4.38
C GLN A 31 9.11 -32.57 3.34
N PRO A 32 10.02 -31.67 3.75
CA PRO A 32 10.94 -31.00 2.83
C PRO A 32 11.71 -31.96 1.92
N GLU A 33 12.11 -33.12 2.44
CA GLU A 33 12.86 -34.16 1.74
C GLU A 33 12.12 -34.69 0.51
N HIS A 34 10.78 -34.73 0.55
CA HIS A 34 9.99 -35.16 -0.61
C HIS A 34 10.17 -34.22 -1.82
N VAL A 35 10.28 -32.91 -1.56
CA VAL A 35 10.47 -31.90 -2.62
C VAL A 35 11.94 -31.87 -3.07
N ILE A 36 12.88 -32.03 -2.15
CA ILE A 36 14.31 -32.16 -2.45
C ILE A 36 14.55 -33.35 -3.38
N ASN A 37 14.02 -34.53 -3.04
CA ASN A 37 14.16 -35.74 -3.86
C ASN A 37 13.52 -35.58 -5.24
N PHE A 38 12.35 -34.93 -5.33
CA PHE A 38 11.74 -34.61 -6.61
C PHE A 38 12.66 -33.77 -7.51
N PHE A 39 13.25 -32.69 -6.98
CA PHE A 39 14.17 -31.87 -7.76
C PHE A 39 15.47 -32.60 -8.12
N PHE A 40 15.97 -33.51 -7.27
CA PHE A 40 17.10 -34.37 -7.63
C PHE A 40 16.76 -35.30 -8.80
N PHE A 41 15.59 -35.94 -8.80
CA PHE A 41 15.18 -36.78 -9.93
C PHE A 41 15.04 -35.98 -11.22
N VAL A 42 14.42 -34.80 -11.16
CA VAL A 42 14.30 -33.92 -12.34
C VAL A 42 15.68 -33.47 -12.83
N ALA A 43 16.58 -33.08 -11.93
CA ALA A 43 17.93 -32.66 -12.30
C ALA A 43 18.74 -33.81 -12.89
N GLU A 44 18.61 -35.02 -12.36
CA GLU A 44 19.30 -36.20 -12.89
C GLU A 44 18.80 -36.55 -14.29
N GLU A 45 17.48 -36.59 -14.50
CA GLU A 45 16.90 -36.84 -15.83
C GLU A 45 17.36 -35.78 -16.83
N VAL A 46 17.39 -34.50 -16.44
CA VAL A 46 17.93 -33.43 -17.29
C VAL A 46 19.39 -33.68 -17.64
N ARG A 47 20.23 -34.11 -16.69
CA ARG A 47 21.65 -34.42 -16.94
C ARG A 47 21.82 -35.61 -17.87
N GLU A 48 20.99 -36.64 -17.76
CA GLU A 48 20.98 -37.78 -18.67
C GLU A 48 20.64 -37.33 -20.10
N LEU A 49 19.61 -36.50 -20.26
CA LEU A 49 19.24 -35.93 -21.56
C LEU A 49 20.33 -35.02 -22.14
N MET A 50 20.94 -34.18 -21.30
CA MET A 50 22.10 -33.35 -21.67
C MET A 50 23.21 -34.22 -22.26
N ALA A 51 23.57 -35.31 -21.55
CA ALA A 51 24.62 -36.23 -21.99
C ALA A 51 24.27 -36.94 -23.31
N GLN A 52 23.01 -37.37 -23.48
CA GLN A 52 22.53 -37.98 -24.73
C GLN A 52 22.64 -37.03 -25.93
N MET A 53 22.43 -35.73 -25.72
CA MET A 53 22.56 -34.70 -26.76
C MET A 53 23.99 -34.18 -26.93
N GLY A 54 24.95 -34.62 -26.10
CA GLY A 54 26.35 -34.21 -26.17
C GLY A 54 26.67 -32.88 -25.50
N TYR A 55 25.80 -32.38 -24.62
CA TYR A 55 26.03 -31.14 -23.87
C TYR A 55 26.65 -31.43 -22.50
N ALA A 56 27.67 -30.65 -22.14
CA ALA A 56 28.33 -30.76 -20.84
C ALA A 56 27.78 -29.71 -19.85
N LYS A 57 27.28 -28.58 -20.35
CA LYS A 57 26.71 -27.50 -19.56
C LYS A 57 25.30 -27.15 -20.03
N PHE A 58 24.44 -26.83 -19.08
CA PHE A 58 23.05 -26.46 -19.39
C PHE A 58 22.98 -25.23 -20.29
N ASP A 59 23.87 -24.25 -20.09
CA ASP A 59 23.94 -23.02 -20.89
C ASP A 59 24.17 -23.27 -22.39
N GLU A 60 24.82 -24.39 -22.74
CA GLU A 60 25.06 -24.76 -24.14
C GLU A 60 23.78 -25.15 -24.87
N MET A 61 22.76 -25.63 -24.13
CA MET A 61 21.44 -26.01 -24.64
C MET A 61 20.49 -24.83 -24.82
N ILE A 62 20.70 -23.73 -24.10
CA ILE A 62 19.77 -22.59 -24.11
C ILE A 62 19.70 -22.01 -25.52
N GLY A 63 18.48 -21.92 -26.07
CA GLY A 63 18.23 -21.37 -27.40
C GLY A 63 18.57 -22.31 -28.58
N GLN A 64 18.95 -23.58 -28.32
CA GLN A 64 19.27 -24.55 -29.35
C GLN A 64 18.02 -25.22 -29.95
N MET A 65 17.12 -24.43 -30.53
CA MET A 65 15.84 -24.91 -31.10
C MET A 65 16.01 -25.99 -32.17
N GLN A 66 17.16 -26.01 -32.87
CA GLN A 66 17.46 -27.03 -33.86
C GLN A 66 17.63 -28.44 -33.28
N MET A 67 17.78 -28.57 -31.96
CA MET A 67 17.90 -29.87 -31.27
C MET A 67 16.52 -30.49 -30.95
N LEU A 68 15.42 -29.78 -31.19
CA LEU A 68 14.07 -30.28 -30.93
C LEU A 68 13.58 -31.14 -32.09
N ASP A 69 13.16 -32.38 -31.80
CA ASP A 69 12.41 -33.20 -32.77
C ASP A 69 10.95 -32.75 -32.82
N ASN A 70 10.58 -32.10 -33.91
CA ASN A 70 9.24 -31.54 -34.14
C ASN A 70 8.35 -32.44 -35.02
N LYS A 71 8.87 -33.55 -35.57
CA LYS A 71 8.14 -34.37 -36.56
C LYS A 71 6.81 -34.88 -36.04
N LYS A 72 6.83 -35.50 -34.84
CA LYS A 72 5.61 -36.04 -34.20
C LYS A 72 4.53 -34.98 -33.98
N ALA A 73 4.92 -33.74 -33.67
CA ALA A 73 3.99 -32.65 -33.43
C ALA A 73 3.35 -32.15 -34.73
N ILE A 74 4.15 -32.03 -35.80
CA ILE A 74 3.70 -31.58 -37.13
C ILE A 74 2.81 -32.63 -37.79
N ASP A 75 3.20 -33.91 -37.70
CA ASP A 75 2.49 -35.03 -38.34
C ASP A 75 1.20 -35.43 -37.60
N HIS A 76 0.96 -34.86 -36.41
CA HIS A 76 -0.23 -35.17 -35.63
C HIS A 76 -1.50 -34.76 -36.39
N TRP A 77 -2.48 -35.65 -36.50
CA TRP A 77 -3.68 -35.41 -37.31
C TRP A 77 -4.49 -34.17 -36.90
N LYS A 78 -4.49 -33.80 -35.61
CA LYS A 78 -5.12 -32.55 -35.10
C LYS A 78 -4.31 -31.29 -35.39
N ALA A 79 -3.05 -31.42 -35.79
CA ALA A 79 -2.18 -30.31 -36.13
C ALA A 79 -2.30 -29.87 -37.60
N LYS A 80 -3.13 -30.56 -38.40
CA LYS A 80 -3.43 -30.18 -39.78
C LYS A 80 -3.95 -28.74 -39.83
N GLY A 81 -3.24 -27.88 -40.57
CA GLY A 81 -3.56 -26.46 -40.71
C GLY A 81 -2.87 -25.54 -39.69
N LEU A 82 -2.07 -26.07 -38.76
CA LEU A 82 -1.21 -25.27 -37.89
C LEU A 82 0.16 -25.07 -38.53
N ASP A 83 0.68 -23.84 -38.47
CA ASP A 83 2.05 -23.52 -38.86
C ASP A 83 2.90 -23.25 -37.62
N PHE A 84 3.83 -24.16 -37.33
CA PHE A 84 4.78 -24.03 -36.21
C PHE A 84 6.10 -23.37 -36.59
N SER A 85 6.24 -22.86 -37.82
CA SER A 85 7.47 -22.25 -38.32
C SER A 85 8.00 -21.15 -37.38
N ARG A 86 7.11 -20.31 -36.85
CA ARG A 86 7.45 -19.23 -35.92
C ARG A 86 7.89 -19.72 -34.53
N LEU A 87 7.41 -20.88 -34.09
CA LEU A 87 7.74 -21.45 -32.78
C LEU A 87 9.14 -22.10 -32.79
N PHE A 88 9.48 -22.78 -33.89
CA PHE A 88 10.76 -23.48 -34.03
C PHE A 88 11.83 -22.68 -34.78
N HIS A 89 11.53 -21.43 -35.15
CA HIS A 89 12.49 -20.56 -35.82
C HIS A 89 13.60 -20.15 -34.86
N LYS A 90 14.84 -20.59 -35.15
CA LYS A 90 16.03 -20.11 -34.44
C LYS A 90 16.46 -18.74 -35.00
N PRO A 91 16.36 -17.65 -34.23
CA PRO A 91 16.89 -16.37 -34.66
C PRO A 91 18.42 -16.42 -34.72
N GLN A 92 18.99 -15.79 -35.75
CA GLN A 92 20.44 -15.62 -35.84
C GLN A 92 20.87 -14.42 -34.98
N ALA A 93 21.59 -14.71 -33.88
CA ALA A 93 22.19 -13.67 -33.07
C ALA A 93 23.32 -12.98 -33.86
N ARG A 94 23.44 -11.65 -33.70
CA ARG A 94 24.56 -10.90 -34.25
C ARG A 94 25.86 -11.33 -33.57
N ALA A 95 26.98 -11.18 -34.25
CA ALA A 95 28.29 -11.42 -33.65
C ALA A 95 28.46 -10.61 -32.35
N GLY A 96 28.88 -11.28 -31.28
CA GLY A 96 29.04 -10.67 -29.95
C GLY A 96 27.78 -10.63 -29.09
N VAL A 97 26.61 -11.02 -29.60
CA VAL A 97 25.37 -11.11 -28.79
C VAL A 97 25.23 -12.50 -28.21
N GLY A 98 25.21 -12.59 -26.87
CA GLY A 98 24.95 -13.84 -26.16
C GLY A 98 23.54 -14.37 -26.41
N ILE A 99 23.41 -15.68 -26.61
CA ILE A 99 22.11 -16.38 -26.74
C ILE A 99 21.62 -16.98 -25.40
N CYS A 100 22.41 -16.79 -24.34
CA CYS A 100 22.14 -17.19 -22.97
C CYS A 100 22.46 -16.03 -22.02
N HIS A 101 22.16 -16.21 -20.73
CA HIS A 101 22.39 -15.19 -19.71
C HIS A 101 23.90 -14.98 -19.49
N THR A 102 24.42 -13.84 -19.95
CA THR A 102 25.86 -13.51 -19.92
C THR A 102 26.20 -12.31 -19.04
N GLU A 103 25.20 -11.50 -18.67
CA GLU A 103 25.39 -10.28 -17.90
C GLU A 103 24.21 -10.05 -16.94
N ARG A 104 24.47 -9.28 -15.88
CA ARG A 104 23.42 -8.80 -14.97
C ARG A 104 22.88 -7.46 -15.45
N GLN A 105 21.65 -7.16 -15.11
CA GLN A 105 21.06 -5.84 -15.38
C GLN A 105 21.67 -4.79 -14.44
N ASP A 106 22.14 -3.69 -15.03
CA ASP A 106 22.50 -2.47 -14.31
C ASP A 106 21.34 -1.46 -14.41
N HIS A 107 20.81 -1.05 -13.26
CA HIS A 107 19.70 -0.13 -13.16
C HIS A 107 20.14 1.32 -12.85
N GLY A 108 21.44 1.59 -12.73
CA GLY A 108 21.96 2.95 -12.47
C GLY A 108 21.61 3.49 -11.08
N LEU A 109 21.46 2.61 -10.08
CA LEU A 109 21.00 2.96 -8.72
C LEU A 109 22.06 3.76 -7.92
N GLU A 110 23.29 3.80 -8.37
CA GLU A 110 24.37 4.62 -7.82
C GLU A 110 24.10 6.13 -7.97
N LYS A 111 23.23 6.52 -8.92
CA LYS A 111 22.84 7.92 -9.17
C LYS A 111 21.56 8.33 -8.46
N ALA A 112 20.89 7.40 -7.76
CA ALA A 112 19.64 7.68 -7.08
C ALA A 112 19.84 8.69 -5.94
N LEU A 113 18.90 9.62 -5.78
CA LEU A 113 18.93 10.63 -4.70
C LEU A 113 19.09 9.99 -3.31
N ASP A 114 18.52 8.80 -3.12
CA ASP A 114 18.62 8.06 -1.86
C ASP A 114 20.05 7.74 -1.44
N GLN A 115 21.01 7.59 -2.36
CA GLN A 115 22.41 7.38 -1.99
C GLN A 115 22.94 8.52 -1.12
N LYS A 116 22.59 9.76 -1.50
CA LYS A 116 22.91 10.96 -0.72
C LYS A 116 22.16 10.98 0.61
N LEU A 117 20.87 10.63 0.61
CA LEU A 117 20.04 10.62 1.82
C LEU A 117 20.54 9.58 2.83
N ILE A 118 20.89 8.38 2.38
CA ILE A 118 21.47 7.30 3.19
C ILE A 118 22.80 7.74 3.82
N ALA A 119 23.68 8.37 3.04
CA ALA A 119 24.95 8.86 3.55
C ALA A 119 24.75 9.88 4.68
N GLN A 120 23.79 10.80 4.54
CA GLN A 120 23.48 11.81 5.55
C GLN A 120 22.72 11.24 6.76
N ALA A 121 21.90 10.21 6.56
CA ALA A 121 21.12 9.56 7.61
C ALA A 121 21.90 8.49 8.40
N ARG A 122 23.18 8.24 8.08
CA ARG A 122 23.96 7.15 8.68
C ARG A 122 24.00 7.22 10.21
N ALA A 123 24.15 8.42 10.78
CA ALA A 123 24.14 8.61 12.22
C ALA A 123 22.80 8.17 12.86
N ALA A 124 21.68 8.43 12.19
CA ALA A 124 20.36 7.99 12.65
C ALA A 124 20.19 6.47 12.54
N ILE A 125 20.62 5.88 11.43
CA ILE A 125 20.51 4.43 11.20
C ILE A 125 21.37 3.66 12.21
N ASP A 126 22.60 4.10 12.46
CA ASP A 126 23.54 3.33 13.27
C ASP A 126 23.36 3.55 14.78
N THR A 127 22.94 4.75 15.20
CA THR A 127 22.91 5.14 16.63
C THR A 127 21.55 5.64 17.13
N GLY A 128 20.55 5.78 16.25
CA GLY A 128 19.24 6.35 16.61
C GLY A 128 19.26 7.87 16.86
N ARG A 129 20.35 8.56 16.53
CA ARG A 129 20.44 10.02 16.66
C ARG A 129 19.52 10.71 15.66
N SER A 130 18.72 11.68 16.10
CA SER A 130 17.87 12.46 15.19
C SER A 130 18.71 13.27 14.18
N VAL A 131 18.30 13.23 12.91
CA VAL A 131 18.95 13.90 11.77
C VAL A 131 17.89 14.66 10.96
N ARG A 132 18.22 15.88 10.56
CA ARG A 132 17.43 16.69 9.64
C ARG A 132 18.22 16.93 8.35
N ILE A 133 17.56 16.74 7.21
CA ILE A 133 18.17 16.82 5.88
C ILE A 133 17.32 17.76 5.02
N GLU A 134 17.97 18.68 4.31
CA GLU A 134 17.32 19.51 3.30
C GLU A 134 17.87 19.16 1.92
N THR A 135 16.99 19.01 0.92
CA THR A 135 17.41 18.70 -0.45
C THR A 135 16.46 19.26 -1.51
N GLY A 136 16.99 19.58 -2.69
CA GLY A 136 16.16 19.77 -3.88
C GLY A 136 15.68 18.42 -4.42
N ILE A 137 14.51 18.41 -5.05
CA ILE A 137 13.95 17.24 -5.73
C ILE A 137 13.34 17.61 -7.09
N ARG A 138 13.47 16.71 -8.08
CA ARG A 138 12.92 16.85 -9.42
C ARG A 138 12.13 15.61 -9.82
N ASN A 139 11.31 15.73 -10.87
CA ASN A 139 10.45 14.63 -11.32
C ASN A 139 11.21 13.36 -11.77
N VAL A 140 12.50 13.49 -12.10
CA VAL A 140 13.40 12.37 -12.42
C VAL A 140 13.85 11.58 -11.18
N ASP A 141 13.78 12.20 -10.00
CA ASP A 141 14.10 11.60 -8.70
C ASP A 141 12.91 10.76 -8.26
N ARG A 142 12.86 9.52 -8.77
CA ARG A 142 11.78 8.56 -8.52
C ARG A 142 12.08 7.73 -7.27
N THR A 143 11.02 7.32 -6.59
CA THR A 143 11.09 6.40 -5.44
C THR A 143 11.92 6.92 -4.27
N THR A 144 11.98 8.25 -4.10
CA THR A 144 12.76 8.87 -3.03
C THR A 144 12.31 8.37 -1.66
N GLY A 145 13.28 7.95 -0.84
CA GLY A 145 13.09 7.40 0.50
C GLY A 145 13.01 5.87 0.56
N ALA A 146 12.84 5.16 -0.56
CA ALA A 146 12.67 3.70 -0.53
C ALA A 146 13.96 2.93 -0.24
N MET A 147 15.10 3.33 -0.80
CA MET A 147 16.37 2.68 -0.46
C MET A 147 16.79 3.03 0.96
N LEU A 148 16.58 4.29 1.38
CA LEU A 148 16.79 4.71 2.76
C LEU A 148 15.95 3.86 3.73
N SER A 149 14.66 3.69 3.42
CA SER A 149 13.75 2.83 4.17
C SER A 149 14.25 1.39 4.23
N GLY A 150 14.78 0.86 3.12
CA GLY A 150 15.40 -0.45 3.06
C GLY A 150 16.59 -0.61 4.02
N GLU A 151 17.43 0.41 4.14
CA GLU A 151 18.55 0.41 5.10
C GLU A 151 18.06 0.47 6.55
N VAL A 152 17.04 1.29 6.84
CA VAL A 152 16.39 1.32 8.17
C VAL A 152 15.79 -0.04 8.51
N ALA A 153 15.05 -0.65 7.57
CA ALA A 153 14.42 -1.95 7.78
C ALA A 153 15.45 -3.09 7.95
N LYS A 154 16.59 -3.05 7.25
CA LYS A 154 17.69 -4.01 7.47
C LYS A 154 18.28 -3.90 8.86
N ALA A 155 18.43 -2.67 9.38
CA ALA A 155 19.05 -2.42 10.68
C ALA A 155 18.09 -2.65 11.86
N HIS A 156 16.81 -2.26 11.72
CA HIS A 156 15.85 -2.17 12.84
C HIS A 156 14.57 -3.00 12.64
N GLY A 157 14.44 -3.70 11.50
CA GLY A 157 13.23 -4.45 11.17
C GLY A 157 11.99 -3.55 11.08
N HIS A 158 10.83 -4.13 11.36
CA HIS A 158 9.55 -3.41 11.30
C HIS A 158 9.34 -2.41 12.46
N ALA A 159 10.04 -2.60 13.59
CA ALA A 159 10.01 -1.66 14.70
C ALA A 159 10.53 -0.27 14.28
N GLY A 160 11.45 -0.22 13.31
CA GLY A 160 12.00 1.01 12.76
C GLY A 160 12.70 1.87 13.82
N LEU A 161 12.68 3.18 13.59
CA LEU A 161 13.25 4.17 14.50
C LEU A 161 12.13 4.89 15.27
N PRO A 162 12.45 5.57 16.39
CA PRO A 162 11.53 6.52 17.01
C PRO A 162 11.01 7.55 16.00
N GLU A 163 9.81 8.08 16.22
CA GLU A 163 9.21 9.06 15.30
C GLU A 163 10.11 10.28 15.07
N ASP A 164 10.10 10.79 13.84
CA ASP A 164 10.89 11.95 13.41
C ASP A 164 12.42 11.83 13.65
N THR A 165 12.94 10.61 13.79
CA THR A 165 14.39 10.40 13.89
C THR A 165 15.10 10.85 12.61
N ILE A 166 14.55 10.53 11.43
CA ILE A 166 15.06 11.04 10.16
C ILE A 166 14.00 11.94 9.54
N HIS A 167 14.25 13.24 9.50
CA HIS A 167 13.36 14.21 8.87
C HIS A 167 14.03 14.79 7.63
N ILE A 168 13.48 14.49 6.46
CA ILE A 168 13.97 15.00 5.19
C ILE A 168 12.96 16.00 4.66
N LYS A 169 13.39 17.25 4.52
CA LYS A 169 12.64 18.30 3.84
C LYS A 169 13.15 18.43 2.40
N ALA A 170 12.26 18.19 1.45
CA ALA A 170 12.50 18.32 0.03
C ALA A 170 11.77 19.56 -0.54
N THR A 171 12.37 20.20 -1.55
CA THR A 171 11.76 21.31 -2.27
C THR A 171 11.82 21.09 -3.78
N GLY A 172 10.67 21.18 -4.45
CA GLY A 172 10.54 20.98 -5.89
C GLY A 172 9.41 20.01 -6.26
N THR A 173 9.53 19.35 -7.41
CA THR A 173 8.52 18.40 -7.91
C THR A 173 9.03 16.98 -7.71
N ALA A 174 8.40 16.18 -6.87
CA ALA A 174 8.83 14.80 -6.64
C ALA A 174 8.42 13.88 -7.80
N GLY A 175 9.30 12.95 -8.17
CA GLY A 175 9.01 11.91 -9.13
C GLY A 175 7.99 10.89 -8.61
N GLN A 176 7.70 9.91 -9.47
CA GLN A 176 6.83 8.79 -9.17
C GLN A 176 7.27 8.04 -7.91
N SER A 177 6.33 7.54 -7.10
CA SER A 177 6.58 6.71 -5.90
C SER A 177 7.33 7.42 -4.76
N PHE A 178 7.17 8.73 -4.60
CA PHE A 178 7.73 9.47 -3.46
C PHE A 178 7.27 8.86 -2.11
N GLY A 179 8.23 8.50 -1.24
CA GLY A 179 7.92 7.87 0.05
C GLY A 179 7.39 6.42 -0.06
N ALA A 180 7.69 5.71 -1.15
CA ALA A 180 7.31 4.30 -1.25
C ALA A 180 8.01 3.46 -0.16
N TRP A 181 7.22 2.60 0.50
CA TRP A 181 7.64 1.72 1.60
C TRP A 181 8.35 2.44 2.75
N LEU A 182 8.07 3.73 2.97
CA LEU A 182 8.76 4.52 3.98
C LEU A 182 8.61 3.91 5.39
N ALA A 183 9.74 3.63 6.04
CA ALA A 183 9.82 2.97 7.34
C ALA A 183 9.47 3.92 8.49
N ARG A 184 9.00 3.33 9.59
CA ARG A 184 8.76 4.03 10.86
C ARG A 184 10.00 4.80 11.31
N GLY A 185 9.77 6.04 11.73
CA GLY A 185 10.80 6.99 12.16
C GLY A 185 11.42 7.83 11.04
N VAL A 186 11.01 7.62 9.79
CA VAL A 186 11.36 8.48 8.66
C VAL A 186 10.18 9.37 8.29
N THR A 187 10.43 10.67 8.23
CA THR A 187 9.48 11.71 7.82
C THR A 187 9.98 12.38 6.55
N LEU A 188 9.18 12.32 5.48
CA LEU A 188 9.40 13.04 4.24
C LEU A 188 8.44 14.22 4.16
N GLU A 189 8.98 15.42 4.18
CA GLU A 189 8.26 16.68 4.02
C GLU A 189 8.60 17.25 2.64
N LEU A 190 7.59 17.57 1.84
CA LEU A 190 7.73 18.11 0.49
C LEU A 190 7.03 19.47 0.38
N GLU A 191 7.82 20.51 0.19
CA GLU A 191 7.34 21.83 -0.24
C GLU A 191 7.34 21.89 -1.77
N GLY A 192 6.18 21.66 -2.37
CA GLY A 192 6.05 21.42 -3.80
C GLY A 192 4.88 20.52 -4.15
N GLU A 193 5.07 19.67 -5.15
CA GLU A 193 4.05 18.74 -5.66
C GLU A 193 4.69 17.37 -5.96
N ALA A 194 3.89 16.31 -5.99
CA ALA A 194 4.38 14.96 -6.28
C ALA A 194 3.55 14.27 -7.37
N ASN A 195 4.21 13.40 -8.14
CA ASN A 195 3.57 12.57 -9.15
C ASN A 195 2.82 11.37 -8.53
N ASP A 196 2.48 10.35 -9.31
CA ASP A 196 1.68 9.21 -8.84
C ASP A 196 2.42 8.34 -7.80
N TYR A 197 1.65 7.51 -7.10
CA TYR A 197 2.12 6.49 -6.16
C TYR A 197 2.80 7.03 -4.89
N VAL A 198 2.51 8.27 -4.48
CA VAL A 198 2.98 8.81 -3.20
C VAL A 198 2.59 7.86 -2.06
N GLY A 199 3.55 7.50 -1.21
CA GLY A 199 3.31 6.59 -0.08
C GLY A 199 2.90 5.17 -0.50
N LYS A 200 3.22 4.71 -1.72
CA LYS A 200 2.97 3.33 -2.15
C LYS A 200 3.55 2.34 -1.14
N GLY A 201 2.70 1.45 -0.62
CA GLY A 201 3.10 0.45 0.37
C GLY A 201 3.70 1.04 1.65
N LEU A 202 3.23 2.23 2.09
CA LEU A 202 3.72 2.90 3.30
C LEU A 202 3.81 1.93 4.50
N SER A 203 4.93 2.01 5.24
CA SER A 203 5.33 1.03 6.27
C SER A 203 5.72 1.71 7.59
N GLY A 204 4.89 2.68 8.01
CA GLY A 204 5.00 3.35 9.30
C GLY A 204 5.68 4.73 9.26
N GLY A 205 6.25 5.14 8.14
CA GLY A 205 6.78 6.49 7.95
C GLY A 205 5.70 7.56 7.81
N ARG A 206 6.13 8.83 7.81
CA ARG A 206 5.24 10.00 7.61
C ARG A 206 5.56 10.70 6.30
N VAL A 207 4.54 11.01 5.50
CA VAL A 207 4.67 11.79 4.25
C VAL A 207 3.82 13.05 4.33
N ILE A 208 4.42 14.20 4.10
CA ILE A 208 3.77 15.51 4.15
C ILE A 208 4.02 16.21 2.83
N VAL A 209 2.97 16.68 2.15
CA VAL A 209 3.09 17.46 0.91
C VAL A 209 2.23 18.70 1.00
N TYR A 210 2.82 19.86 0.73
CA TYR A 210 2.12 21.14 0.71
C TYR A 210 2.73 22.09 -0.34
N PRO A 211 1.94 23.04 -0.88
CA PRO A 211 2.40 23.95 -1.93
C PRO A 211 3.45 24.93 -1.40
N PRO A 212 4.40 25.38 -2.25
CA PRO A 212 5.39 26.38 -1.87
C PRO A 212 4.75 27.68 -1.39
N LYS A 213 5.34 28.33 -0.39
CA LYS A 213 4.82 29.63 0.11
C LYS A 213 4.73 30.71 -0.98
N ALA A 214 5.60 30.64 -1.98
CA ALA A 214 5.60 31.56 -3.12
C ALA A 214 4.40 31.35 -4.07
N ALA A 215 3.70 30.22 -4.01
CA ALA A 215 2.58 29.88 -4.88
C ALA A 215 1.25 30.52 -4.44
N ALA A 216 1.27 31.83 -4.15
CA ALA A 216 0.13 32.57 -3.58
C ALA A 216 -1.13 32.64 -4.46
N LYS A 217 -1.03 32.26 -5.74
CA LYS A 217 -2.16 32.26 -6.71
C LYS A 217 -2.85 30.90 -6.83
N ILE A 218 -2.32 29.86 -6.21
CA ILE A 218 -2.88 28.52 -6.25
C ILE A 218 -3.88 28.39 -5.11
N ASP A 219 -5.09 27.95 -5.43
CA ASP A 219 -6.07 27.50 -4.45
C ASP A 219 -5.81 26.03 -4.15
N PRO A 220 -5.22 25.67 -3.00
CA PRO A 220 -4.83 24.28 -2.72
C PRO A 220 -6.04 23.33 -2.77
N GLU A 221 -7.21 23.79 -2.32
CA GLU A 221 -8.44 23.00 -2.25
C GLU A 221 -8.98 22.59 -3.63
N LYS A 222 -8.51 23.23 -4.70
CA LYS A 222 -8.92 22.97 -6.10
C LYS A 222 -7.78 22.53 -7.00
N SER A 223 -6.58 22.36 -6.44
CA SER A 223 -5.37 22.11 -7.22
C SER A 223 -4.77 20.75 -6.87
N ILE A 224 -4.38 20.01 -7.90
CA ILE A 224 -3.74 18.71 -7.71
C ILE A 224 -2.37 18.91 -7.08
N ILE A 225 -2.10 18.23 -5.96
CA ILE A 225 -0.83 18.29 -5.23
C ILE A 225 -0.10 16.94 -5.27
N VAL A 226 -0.84 15.84 -5.36
CA VAL A 226 -0.33 14.48 -5.53
C VAL A 226 -1.11 13.75 -6.63
N GLY A 227 -0.42 12.88 -7.38
CA GLY A 227 -0.99 12.16 -8.50
C GLY A 227 -1.96 11.03 -8.12
N ASN A 228 -2.01 10.00 -8.94
CA ASN A 228 -2.92 8.86 -8.83
C ASN A 228 -2.37 7.76 -7.91
N THR A 229 -3.26 6.86 -7.48
CA THR A 229 -2.91 5.61 -6.79
C THR A 229 -2.00 5.81 -5.57
N VAL A 230 -2.24 6.92 -4.86
CA VAL A 230 -1.57 7.29 -3.61
C VAL A 230 -1.93 6.26 -2.53
N LEU A 231 -0.97 5.91 -1.69
CA LEU A 231 -1.11 4.92 -0.61
C LEU A 231 -1.47 3.50 -1.09
N TYR A 232 -1.11 3.14 -2.32
CA TYR A 232 -1.41 1.82 -2.86
C TYR A 232 -0.92 0.70 -1.94
N GLY A 233 -1.87 -0.04 -1.34
CA GLY A 233 -1.55 -1.20 -0.49
C GLY A 233 -0.92 -0.85 0.87
N ALA A 234 -1.01 0.39 1.35
CA ALA A 234 -0.30 0.83 2.55
C ALA A 234 -0.74 0.06 3.83
N ILE A 235 0.18 -0.26 4.75
CA ILE A 235 -0.09 -1.09 5.95
C ILE A 235 0.36 -0.47 7.28
N ALA A 236 0.94 0.74 7.29
CA ALA A 236 1.03 1.63 8.46
C ALA A 236 1.59 2.99 8.03
N GLY A 237 1.46 4.01 8.88
CA GLY A 237 2.06 5.32 8.69
C GLY A 237 1.02 6.42 8.43
N GLU A 238 1.51 7.64 8.25
CA GLU A 238 0.67 8.84 8.18
C GLU A 238 0.98 9.68 6.95
N CYS A 239 -0.06 10.19 6.31
CA CYS A 239 0.04 11.06 5.14
C CYS A 239 -0.79 12.34 5.31
N TYR A 240 -0.21 13.50 4.99
CA TYR A 240 -0.88 14.79 5.07
C TYR A 240 -0.65 15.58 3.78
N PHE A 241 -1.72 15.81 3.02
CA PHE A 241 -1.66 16.41 1.67
C PHE A 241 -2.50 17.68 1.60
N ARG A 242 -1.87 18.85 1.54
CA ARG A 242 -2.56 20.14 1.39
C ARG A 242 -2.85 20.38 -0.09
N GLY A 243 -3.89 19.73 -0.55
CA GLY A 243 -4.47 19.89 -1.88
C GLY A 243 -5.20 18.64 -2.34
N VAL A 244 -5.53 18.60 -3.63
CA VAL A 244 -6.31 17.52 -4.24
C VAL A 244 -5.39 16.37 -4.67
N ALA A 245 -5.77 15.14 -4.34
CA ALA A 245 -5.16 13.94 -4.90
C ALA A 245 -5.88 13.49 -6.18
N GLY A 246 -5.14 12.83 -7.06
CA GLY A 246 -5.70 12.21 -8.26
C GLY A 246 -6.63 11.02 -7.99
N GLU A 247 -6.81 10.19 -9.00
CA GLU A 247 -7.68 9.01 -8.96
C GLU A 247 -7.11 7.90 -8.08
N ARG A 248 -7.99 7.02 -7.59
CA ARG A 248 -7.63 5.83 -6.79
C ARG A 248 -6.82 6.14 -5.53
N PHE A 249 -7.11 7.28 -4.90
CA PHE A 249 -6.50 7.64 -3.63
C PHE A 249 -6.84 6.59 -2.55
N GLY A 250 -5.84 6.08 -1.83
CA GLY A 250 -6.06 5.09 -0.78
C GLY A 250 -6.46 3.70 -1.29
N VAL A 251 -6.21 3.41 -2.57
CA VAL A 251 -6.55 2.10 -3.16
C VAL A 251 -5.83 0.97 -2.42
N ARG A 252 -6.58 -0.03 -1.96
CA ARG A 252 -6.08 -1.13 -1.12
C ARG A 252 -5.36 -0.69 0.16
N ASN A 253 -5.62 0.52 0.68
CA ASN A 253 -5.11 0.91 1.98
C ASN A 253 -5.57 -0.12 3.03
N SER A 254 -4.63 -0.61 3.83
CA SER A 254 -4.80 -1.71 4.76
C SER A 254 -4.38 -1.32 6.19
N GLY A 255 -3.99 -0.06 6.42
CA GLY A 255 -3.58 0.38 7.77
C GLY A 255 -2.97 1.78 7.89
N ALA A 256 -2.81 2.53 6.80
CA ALA A 256 -2.28 3.89 6.87
C ALA A 256 -3.38 4.93 7.18
N ILE A 257 -2.96 6.03 7.79
CA ILE A 257 -3.79 7.21 8.08
C ILE A 257 -3.48 8.27 7.03
N ALA A 258 -4.50 8.91 6.46
CA ALA A 258 -4.31 9.97 5.48
C ALA A 258 -5.30 11.12 5.67
N VAL A 259 -4.83 12.36 5.52
CA VAL A 259 -5.68 13.55 5.43
C VAL A 259 -5.35 14.30 4.14
N VAL A 260 -6.38 14.59 3.34
CA VAL A 260 -6.28 15.22 2.02
C VAL A 260 -7.41 16.23 1.81
N GLU A 261 -7.21 17.26 0.99
CA GLU A 261 -8.21 18.34 0.77
C GLU A 261 -9.17 18.06 -0.41
N GLY A 262 -8.98 16.95 -1.13
CA GLY A 262 -9.88 16.47 -2.16
C GLY A 262 -9.33 15.22 -2.84
N VAL A 263 -10.19 14.44 -3.49
CA VAL A 263 -9.77 13.22 -4.20
C VAL A 263 -10.50 13.06 -5.52
N GLY A 264 -9.83 12.46 -6.51
CA GLY A 264 -10.43 12.08 -7.79
C GLY A 264 -11.39 10.88 -7.69
N ASP A 265 -11.70 10.27 -8.85
CA ASP A 265 -12.55 9.08 -8.94
C ASP A 265 -11.90 7.88 -8.21
N HIS A 266 -12.73 6.95 -7.73
CA HIS A 266 -12.31 5.69 -7.11
C HIS A 266 -11.51 5.83 -5.80
N GLY A 267 -11.77 6.89 -5.02
CA GLY A 267 -11.19 7.03 -3.68
C GLY A 267 -11.56 5.85 -2.76
N CYS A 268 -10.60 5.39 -1.97
CA CYS A 268 -10.71 4.25 -1.04
C CYS A 268 -11.14 2.91 -1.67
N GLU A 269 -10.91 2.73 -2.98
CA GLU A 269 -11.23 1.47 -3.67
C GLU A 269 -10.47 0.28 -3.05
N TYR A 270 -11.16 -0.81 -2.76
CA TYR A 270 -10.60 -2.02 -2.11
C TYR A 270 -9.87 -1.79 -0.78
N MET A 271 -10.12 -0.67 -0.08
CA MET A 271 -9.55 -0.41 1.24
C MET A 271 -10.02 -1.48 2.25
N THR A 272 -9.09 -2.02 3.03
CA THR A 272 -9.30 -3.09 4.01
C THR A 272 -8.88 -2.71 5.43
N GLY A 273 -8.34 -1.50 5.63
CA GLY A 273 -7.94 -0.98 6.94
C GLY A 273 -7.34 0.42 6.86
N GLY A 274 -7.13 1.06 8.01
CA GLY A 274 -6.64 2.44 8.10
C GLY A 274 -7.74 3.49 8.12
N ILE A 275 -7.34 4.75 8.03
CA ILE A 275 -8.24 5.91 8.19
C ILE A 275 -7.96 6.93 7.10
N VAL A 276 -8.99 7.36 6.38
CA VAL A 276 -8.86 8.41 5.35
C VAL A 276 -9.79 9.57 5.68
N VAL A 277 -9.25 10.78 5.72
CA VAL A 277 -10.03 12.02 5.91
C VAL A 277 -9.92 12.86 4.63
N VAL A 278 -11.06 13.24 4.07
CA VAL A 278 -11.16 14.11 2.89
C VAL A 278 -11.86 15.41 3.29
N LEU A 279 -11.14 16.53 3.21
CA LEU A 279 -11.60 17.87 3.63
C LEU A 279 -12.20 18.71 2.48
N GLY A 280 -12.61 18.04 1.41
CA GLY A 280 -13.20 18.67 0.23
C GLY A 280 -13.83 17.65 -0.71
N GLY A 281 -13.94 18.02 -1.99
CA GLY A 281 -14.69 17.24 -2.97
C GLY A 281 -14.10 15.85 -3.27
N THR A 282 -14.99 14.89 -3.54
CA THR A 282 -14.62 13.56 -4.05
C THR A 282 -15.06 13.38 -5.50
N GLY A 283 -14.36 12.50 -6.23
CA GLY A 283 -14.84 11.93 -7.48
C GLY A 283 -15.89 10.82 -7.27
N ARG A 284 -16.24 10.14 -8.35
CA ARG A 284 -17.25 9.07 -8.43
C ARG A 284 -16.71 7.74 -7.93
N ASN A 285 -17.64 6.82 -7.64
CA ASN A 285 -17.36 5.43 -7.27
C ASN A 285 -16.44 5.30 -6.05
N PHE A 286 -16.57 6.23 -5.09
CA PHE A 286 -15.84 6.22 -3.84
C PHE A 286 -16.20 4.97 -3.02
N ALA A 287 -15.23 4.36 -2.33
CA ALA A 287 -15.35 3.18 -1.49
C ALA A 287 -15.80 1.88 -2.20
N ALA A 288 -15.65 1.80 -3.53
CA ALA A 288 -15.96 0.57 -4.26
C ALA A 288 -15.08 -0.60 -3.79
N GLY A 289 -15.71 -1.70 -3.35
CA GLY A 289 -15.01 -2.86 -2.83
C GLY A 289 -14.30 -2.64 -1.48
N MET A 290 -14.56 -1.52 -0.80
CA MET A 290 -14.03 -1.25 0.54
C MET A 290 -14.63 -2.25 1.54
N SER A 291 -13.76 -3.03 2.17
CA SER A 291 -14.14 -4.12 3.09
C SER A 291 -13.61 -3.96 4.51
N GLY A 292 -12.80 -2.92 4.77
CA GLY A 292 -12.40 -2.54 6.13
C GLY A 292 -11.79 -1.14 6.21
N GLY A 293 -11.64 -0.62 7.43
CA GLY A 293 -11.19 0.74 7.71
C GLY A 293 -12.34 1.76 7.74
N ILE A 294 -12.00 3.04 7.95
CA ILE A 294 -12.96 4.16 8.00
C ILE A 294 -12.51 5.27 7.06
N ALA A 295 -13.45 5.90 6.37
CA ALA A 295 -13.21 7.19 5.73
C ALA A 295 -14.17 8.25 6.27
N TYR A 296 -13.69 9.48 6.45
CA TYR A 296 -14.50 10.65 6.76
C TYR A 296 -14.44 11.61 5.57
N VAL A 297 -15.59 11.99 5.05
CA VAL A 297 -15.70 12.90 3.91
C VAL A 297 -16.51 14.11 4.31
N LEU A 298 -15.95 15.30 4.09
CA LEU A 298 -16.66 16.56 4.28
C LEU A 298 -17.64 16.79 3.12
N ASP A 299 -18.93 16.61 3.38
CA ASP A 299 -20.02 16.68 2.40
C ASP A 299 -20.75 18.03 2.50
N GLU A 300 -20.16 19.09 1.91
CA GLU A 300 -20.74 20.44 1.94
C GLU A 300 -21.90 20.64 0.95
N ASP A 301 -21.94 19.85 -0.13
CA ASP A 301 -22.96 19.96 -1.18
C ASP A 301 -24.14 18.98 -1.00
N GLY A 302 -24.03 18.02 -0.07
CA GLY A 302 -25.04 16.99 0.17
C GLY A 302 -25.15 15.97 -0.97
N LEU A 303 -24.16 15.91 -1.86
CA LEU A 303 -24.14 15.04 -3.03
C LEU A 303 -23.15 13.88 -2.91
N PHE A 304 -22.46 13.74 -1.76
CA PHE A 304 -21.50 12.65 -1.57
C PHE A 304 -22.11 11.26 -1.73
N GLU A 305 -23.33 11.02 -1.26
CA GLU A 305 -24.01 9.73 -1.42
C GLU A 305 -24.11 9.27 -2.88
N LYS A 306 -24.37 10.20 -3.82
CA LYS A 306 -24.43 9.90 -5.27
C LYS A 306 -23.06 9.54 -5.87
N ARG A 307 -21.98 9.92 -5.19
CA ARG A 307 -20.60 9.66 -5.59
C ARG A 307 -20.04 8.41 -4.91
N CYS A 308 -20.68 7.92 -3.87
CA CYS A 308 -20.26 6.75 -3.10
C CYS A 308 -20.86 5.45 -3.67
N ASN A 309 -20.08 4.38 -3.68
CA ASN A 309 -20.53 3.06 -4.05
C ASN A 309 -21.08 2.33 -2.82
N MET A 310 -22.40 2.32 -2.69
CA MET A 310 -23.12 1.78 -1.52
C MET A 310 -23.25 0.24 -1.49
N SER A 311 -22.48 -0.50 -2.31
CA SER A 311 -22.62 -1.97 -2.38
C SER A 311 -22.13 -2.71 -1.13
N MET A 312 -21.16 -2.15 -0.41
CA MET A 312 -20.53 -2.79 0.75
C MET A 312 -20.41 -1.87 1.97
N VAL A 313 -20.77 -0.59 1.83
CA VAL A 313 -20.56 0.45 2.84
C VAL A 313 -21.86 1.19 3.15
N ASP A 314 -21.94 1.69 4.37
CA ASP A 314 -22.96 2.65 4.80
C ASP A 314 -22.35 4.03 5.04
N LEU A 315 -23.22 5.04 5.01
CA LEU A 315 -22.89 6.42 5.37
C LEU A 315 -23.58 6.79 6.68
N GLU A 316 -22.80 7.25 7.66
CA GLU A 316 -23.29 7.72 8.97
C GLU A 316 -22.88 9.17 9.20
N PRO A 317 -23.76 10.04 9.74
CA PRO A 317 -23.38 11.37 10.20
C PRO A 317 -22.50 11.27 11.46
N VAL A 318 -21.40 12.02 11.52
CA VAL A 318 -20.50 11.98 12.69
C VAL A 318 -21.15 12.59 13.95
N ALA A 319 -22.00 13.61 13.78
CA ALA A 319 -22.65 14.28 14.90
C ALA A 319 -23.62 13.37 15.69
N GLU A 320 -24.33 12.47 14.98
CA GLU A 320 -25.29 11.54 15.60
C GLU A 320 -24.58 10.52 16.52
N GLU A 321 -23.37 10.08 16.17
CA GLU A 321 -22.56 9.19 17.04
C GLU A 321 -22.14 9.91 18.33
N GLU A 322 -21.73 11.17 18.23
CA GLU A 322 -21.31 11.96 19.40
C GLU A 322 -22.47 12.21 20.37
N GLU A 323 -23.66 12.52 19.85
CA GLU A 323 -24.89 12.68 20.64
C GLU A 323 -25.30 11.37 21.33
N LEU A 324 -25.33 10.26 20.60
CA LEU A 324 -25.62 8.94 21.16
C LEU A 324 -24.62 8.54 22.25
N MET A 325 -23.33 8.83 22.08
CA MET A 325 -22.32 8.54 23.11
C MET A 325 -22.48 9.41 24.36
N GLN A 326 -22.87 10.67 24.19
CA GLN A 326 -23.17 11.56 25.33
C GLN A 326 -24.40 11.06 26.10
N GLU A 327 -25.43 10.60 25.41
CA GLU A 327 -26.67 10.08 26.00
C GLU A 327 -26.46 8.72 26.70
N GLU A 328 -25.82 7.75 26.04
CA GLU A 328 -25.70 6.37 26.55
C GLU A 328 -24.58 6.18 27.59
N TYR A 329 -23.47 6.91 27.45
CA TYR A 329 -22.27 6.67 28.28
C TYR A 329 -21.95 7.81 29.24
N HIS A 330 -22.73 8.91 29.22
CA HIS A 330 -22.44 10.13 29.98
C HIS A 330 -21.00 10.64 29.83
N GLN A 331 -20.36 10.33 28.69
CA GLN A 331 -19.01 10.79 28.34
C GLN A 331 -19.09 12.16 27.64
N GLY A 332 -19.82 13.08 28.25
CA GLY A 332 -19.95 14.45 27.78
C GLY A 332 -18.96 15.36 28.50
N GLY A 333 -17.99 15.90 27.75
CA GLY A 333 -17.52 17.25 28.03
C GLY A 333 -16.29 17.44 28.91
N ASP A 334 -15.30 16.55 28.88
CA ASP A 334 -13.95 16.96 29.29
C ASP A 334 -12.86 16.39 28.37
N LEU A 335 -12.42 17.19 27.39
CA LEU A 335 -11.28 16.91 26.51
C LEU A 335 -9.95 16.78 27.31
N THR A 336 -9.94 17.05 28.62
CA THR A 336 -8.70 17.14 29.40
C THR A 336 -8.49 16.03 30.44
N THR A 337 -9.49 15.17 30.71
CA THR A 337 -9.38 14.12 31.76
C THR A 337 -9.96 12.74 31.44
N SER A 338 -10.01 12.33 30.17
CA SER A 338 -10.20 10.91 29.81
C SER A 338 -8.83 10.23 29.61
N GLY A 339 -8.46 9.34 30.52
CA GLY A 339 -7.15 8.68 30.52
C GLY A 339 -6.88 7.93 29.22
N LYS A 340 -5.88 8.39 28.44
CA LYS A 340 -5.22 7.72 27.29
C LYS A 340 -6.03 6.60 26.62
N VAL A 341 -7.28 6.87 26.24
CA VAL A 341 -7.97 6.00 25.27
C VAL A 341 -7.27 6.26 23.95
N ASP A 342 -6.69 5.23 23.33
CA ASP A 342 -6.07 5.37 22.03
C ASP A 342 -7.17 5.54 20.98
N VAL A 343 -7.62 6.77 20.79
CA VAL A 343 -8.70 7.18 19.87
C VAL A 343 -8.43 6.71 18.42
N MET A 344 -7.18 6.40 18.09
CA MET A 344 -6.78 5.86 16.78
C MET A 344 -6.93 4.35 16.66
N ARG A 345 -7.09 3.61 17.76
CA ARG A 345 -7.30 2.15 17.78
C ARG A 345 -8.77 1.75 17.82
N ASP A 346 -9.61 2.50 18.54
CA ASP A 346 -11.03 2.15 18.66
C ASP A 346 -11.84 2.60 17.46
N MET A 347 -11.90 1.77 16.41
CA MET A 347 -12.63 2.07 15.18
C MET A 347 -14.17 2.06 15.33
N THR A 348 -14.70 1.88 16.54
CA THR A 348 -16.15 1.84 16.80
C THR A 348 -16.69 3.06 17.52
N ARG A 349 -15.81 3.86 18.14
CA ARG A 349 -16.18 5.01 18.97
C ARG A 349 -15.27 6.21 18.69
N PHE A 350 -15.71 7.36 19.18
CA PHE A 350 -14.94 8.62 19.26
C PHE A 350 -14.60 9.19 17.89
N ASP A 351 -15.49 9.06 16.90
CA ASP A 351 -15.20 9.53 15.54
C ASP A 351 -14.96 11.04 15.50
N ALA A 352 -15.73 11.83 16.27
CA ALA A 352 -15.56 13.28 16.36
C ALA A 352 -14.19 13.68 16.92
N GLU A 353 -13.74 13.06 18.01
CA GLU A 353 -12.43 13.34 18.63
C GLU A 353 -11.29 12.92 17.70
N ARG A 354 -11.41 11.74 17.09
CA ARG A 354 -10.45 11.23 16.10
C ARG A 354 -10.30 12.21 14.95
N LEU A 355 -11.43 12.59 14.36
CA LEU A 355 -11.47 13.46 13.21
C LEU A 355 -10.86 14.83 13.55
N HIS A 356 -11.21 15.41 14.71
CA HIS A 356 -10.62 16.65 15.19
C HIS A 356 -9.09 16.54 15.32
N GLN A 357 -8.57 15.46 15.92
CA GLN A 357 -7.12 15.24 16.06
C GLN A 357 -6.41 15.09 14.71
N LEU A 358 -7.01 14.37 13.76
CA LEU A 358 -6.44 14.17 12.42
C LEU A 358 -6.38 15.50 11.64
N ILE A 359 -7.43 16.33 11.74
CA ILE A 359 -7.47 17.65 11.11
C ILE A 359 -6.47 18.60 11.78
N ALA A 360 -6.34 18.56 13.11
CA ALA A 360 -5.34 19.33 13.85
C ALA A 360 -3.90 18.95 13.44
N ASN A 361 -3.61 17.66 13.30
CA ASN A 361 -2.33 17.18 12.76
C ASN A 361 -2.11 17.67 11.33
N HIS A 362 -3.15 17.60 10.49
CA HIS A 362 -3.07 18.10 9.12
C HIS A 362 -2.72 19.61 9.08
N HIS A 363 -3.39 20.43 9.89
CA HIS A 363 -3.04 21.85 10.04
C HIS A 363 -1.60 22.05 10.52
N ARG A 364 -1.18 21.32 11.57
CA ARG A 364 0.17 21.38 12.14
C ARG A 364 1.25 21.07 11.11
N TYR A 365 1.06 20.04 10.29
CA TYR A 365 2.08 19.57 9.36
C TYR A 365 2.09 20.33 8.03
N THR A 366 0.95 20.84 7.56
CA THR A 366 0.85 21.44 6.22
C THR A 366 0.58 22.94 6.23
N GLY A 367 0.22 23.51 7.37
CA GLY A 367 -0.27 24.89 7.48
C GLY A 367 -1.58 25.11 6.72
N SER A 368 -2.39 24.06 6.52
CA SER A 368 -3.66 24.14 5.79
C SER A 368 -4.59 25.17 6.41
N THR A 369 -5.02 26.14 5.60
CA THR A 369 -6.02 27.14 5.97
C THR A 369 -7.42 26.53 6.03
N ARG A 370 -7.68 25.51 5.21
CA ARG A 370 -8.94 24.76 5.21
C ARG A 370 -9.14 24.00 6.51
N ALA A 371 -8.12 23.25 6.94
CA ALA A 371 -8.13 22.56 8.22
C ALA A 371 -8.32 23.53 9.39
N LYS A 372 -7.63 24.68 9.34
CA LYS A 372 -7.82 25.73 10.33
C LYS A 372 -9.26 26.23 10.38
N ALA A 373 -9.86 26.56 9.24
CA ALA A 373 -11.24 27.02 9.17
C ALA A 373 -12.23 25.99 9.73
N ILE A 374 -12.02 24.71 9.45
CA ILE A 374 -12.84 23.61 9.99
C ILE A 374 -12.70 23.50 11.51
N LEU A 375 -11.48 23.65 12.05
CA LEU A 375 -11.24 23.59 13.50
C LEU A 375 -11.82 24.81 14.21
N ASP A 376 -11.69 26.00 13.62
CA ASP A 376 -12.21 27.26 14.16
C ASP A 376 -13.76 27.25 14.21
N ASP A 377 -14.43 26.56 13.27
CA ASP A 377 -15.89 26.40 13.17
C ASP A 377 -16.36 24.94 13.39
N TRP A 378 -15.70 24.22 14.28
CA TRP A 378 -15.89 22.77 14.46
C TRP A 378 -17.35 22.38 14.73
N ALA A 379 -18.06 23.15 15.56
CA ALA A 379 -19.44 22.85 15.95
C ALA A 379 -20.40 22.77 14.74
N ASN A 380 -20.18 23.60 13.72
CA ASN A 380 -20.99 23.62 12.51
C ASN A 380 -20.45 22.67 11.43
N CYS A 381 -19.13 22.47 11.37
CA CYS A 381 -18.49 21.59 10.39
C CYS A 381 -18.68 20.10 10.69
N LYS A 382 -18.69 19.68 11.97
CA LYS A 382 -18.76 18.27 12.35
C LYS A 382 -20.00 17.55 11.79
N GLY A 383 -21.14 18.22 11.75
CA GLY A 383 -22.39 17.68 11.20
C GLY A 383 -22.39 17.48 9.68
N LYS A 384 -21.42 18.05 8.97
CA LYS A 384 -21.25 17.90 7.51
C LYS A 384 -20.34 16.73 7.14
N PHE A 385 -19.71 16.07 8.10
CA PHE A 385 -18.89 14.90 7.82
C PHE A 385 -19.76 13.65 7.71
N ARG A 386 -19.51 12.89 6.63
CA ARG A 386 -20.04 11.54 6.43
C ARG A 386 -18.94 10.53 6.75
N LYS A 387 -19.22 9.67 7.71
CA LYS A 387 -18.43 8.46 7.98
C LYS A 387 -18.83 7.39 6.98
N VAL A 388 -17.85 6.85 6.28
CA VAL A 388 -17.98 5.70 5.37
C VAL A 388 -17.41 4.48 6.09
N MET A 389 -18.25 3.48 6.33
CA MET A 389 -17.85 2.27 7.03
C MET A 389 -18.43 1.02 6.35
N PRO A 390 -17.61 -0.02 6.08
CA PRO A 390 -18.12 -1.27 5.52
C PRO A 390 -19.02 -2.02 6.51
N ILE A 391 -20.14 -2.54 6.01
CA ILE A 391 -21.19 -3.19 6.81
C ILE A 391 -20.62 -4.42 7.55
N GLU A 392 -19.95 -5.31 6.82
CA GLU A 392 -19.36 -6.53 7.37
C GLU A 392 -18.21 -6.22 8.34
N TYR A 393 -17.47 -5.13 8.10
CA TYR A 393 -16.41 -4.69 9.01
C TYR A 393 -16.97 -4.20 10.34
N ARG A 394 -18.05 -3.41 10.30
CA ARG A 394 -18.78 -2.98 11.51
C ARG A 394 -19.27 -4.19 12.31
N ARG A 395 -19.87 -5.18 11.64
CA ARG A 395 -20.32 -6.43 12.30
C ARG A 395 -19.16 -7.16 12.95
N ALA A 396 -18.05 -7.35 12.23
CA ALA A 396 -16.87 -8.03 12.76
C ALA A 396 -16.26 -7.33 13.98
N LEU A 397 -16.20 -5.99 13.98
CA LEU A 397 -15.72 -5.24 15.15
C LEU A 397 -16.64 -5.38 16.36
N ALA A 398 -17.97 -5.39 16.16
CA ALA A 398 -18.92 -5.60 17.23
C ALA A 398 -18.78 -7.01 17.85
N GLU A 399 -18.65 -8.04 17.02
CA GLU A 399 -18.43 -9.43 17.46
C GLU A 399 -17.11 -9.57 18.24
N LEU A 400 -16.02 -8.96 17.75
CA LEU A 400 -14.73 -8.94 18.44
C LEU A 400 -14.80 -8.23 19.80
N ASN A 401 -15.47 -7.07 19.86
CA ASN A 401 -15.64 -6.33 21.11
C ASN A 401 -16.50 -7.11 22.13
N ALA A 402 -17.54 -7.82 21.68
CA ALA A 402 -18.33 -8.69 22.54
C ALA A 402 -17.49 -9.86 23.09
N ALA A 403 -16.75 -10.56 22.22
CA ALA A 403 -15.87 -11.65 22.62
C ALA A 403 -14.76 -11.21 23.58
N MET A 404 -14.22 -10.00 23.40
CA MET A 404 -13.22 -9.43 24.33
C MET A 404 -13.81 -9.11 25.70
N LYS A 405 -15.06 -8.64 25.77
CA LYS A 405 -15.76 -8.43 27.05
C LYS A 405 -16.02 -9.75 27.76
N GLU A 406 -16.54 -10.75 27.05
CA GLU A 406 -16.77 -12.09 27.60
C GLU A 406 -15.48 -12.76 28.10
N ALA A 407 -14.33 -12.52 27.45
CA ALA A 407 -13.05 -13.07 27.90
C ALA A 407 -12.41 -12.31 29.09
N ALA A 408 -12.87 -11.09 29.36
CA ALA A 408 -12.39 -10.27 30.48
C ALA A 408 -13.22 -10.46 31.75
N GLU A 409 -14.48 -10.92 31.61
CA GLU A 409 -15.35 -11.42 32.67
C GLU A 409 -14.95 -12.84 33.11
#